data_AF-A0A967GWK2-F1
#
_entry.id   AF-A0A967GWK2-F1
#
_cell.length_a   1.000
_cell.length_b   1.000
_cell.length_c   1.000
_cell.angle_alpha   90.00
_cell.angle_beta   90.00
_cell.angle_gamma   90.00
#
_symmetry.space_group_name_H-M   'P 1'
#
loop_
_entity.id
_entity.type
_entity.pdbx_description
1 polymer ?
#
loop_
_entity_poly.entity_id
_entity_poly.type
_entity_poly.pdbx_seq_one_letter_code
_entity_poly.pdbx_strand_id
1 'polypeptide(L)'
;MAIGAGGRLPPAKVIDNDNFGEFDPDEDGLDFFESLEGMLVTLESPFVICPSNARGEIYVVVNGGGGATGMSRRGTLNISPADYNPERIQIQEKHDLAAGPAGRAINVGDQLGDVTGVVHYDGMYEVLAGEPVITTPGGIEAETTNLLPFPDRLRVASYSVEGLDPVVEDSGLTDPTGGNSGANVDDDIGTGRFDLIAEHIVHNLRSPDLIALQGIQDDDGAEISPSVRAHKTMLVLGSAIFRAGGPAYRYISADPATAATIDDNGTPDNPDDDVVVNP
;
A
#
# COMPACT_ATOMS: atom_id res chain seq x y z
N MET A 1 23.25 9.28 -18.52
CA MET A 1 23.06 7.92 -19.05
C MET A 1 21.58 7.56 -18.93
N ALA A 2 20.98 6.83 -19.86
CA ALA A 2 19.56 6.46 -19.76
C ALA A 2 19.37 5.14 -19.00
N ILE A 3 18.39 5.10 -18.11
CA ILE A 3 17.80 3.89 -17.53
C ILE A 3 16.43 3.74 -18.18
N GLY A 4 16.31 2.78 -19.09
CA GLY A 4 15.20 2.71 -20.04
C GLY A 4 15.59 2.13 -21.39
N ALA A 5 14.70 2.24 -22.38
CA ALA A 5 14.83 1.65 -23.71
C ALA A 5 15.99 2.25 -24.51
N GLY A 6 16.33 3.51 -24.26
CA GLY A 6 17.46 4.22 -24.84
C GLY A 6 18.80 3.94 -24.15
N GLY A 7 18.82 3.11 -23.10
CA GLY A 7 20.02 2.80 -22.34
C GLY A 7 20.02 1.40 -21.73
N ARG A 8 20.31 1.32 -20.43
CA ARG A 8 20.34 0.06 -19.69
C ARG A 8 18.99 -0.15 -19.00
N LEU A 9 18.52 -1.40 -18.99
CA LEU A 9 17.34 -1.81 -18.23
C LEU A 9 17.79 -2.50 -16.95
N PRO A 10 17.22 -2.14 -15.79
CA PRO A 10 17.49 -2.89 -14.57
C PRO A 10 16.99 -4.33 -14.71
N PRO A 11 17.71 -5.32 -14.15
CA PRO A 11 17.20 -6.68 -13.99
C PRO A 11 15.87 -6.66 -13.24
N ALA A 12 14.96 -7.55 -13.63
CA ALA A 12 13.57 -7.53 -13.16
C ALA A 12 13.21 -8.72 -12.25
N LYS A 13 14.16 -9.55 -11.82
CA LYS A 13 13.86 -10.75 -11.01
C LYS A 13 14.83 -11.00 -9.88
N VAL A 14 16.11 -10.91 -10.19
CA VAL A 14 17.19 -11.23 -9.24
C VAL A 14 17.65 -9.94 -8.57
N ILE A 15 17.55 -9.91 -7.23
CA ILE A 15 18.14 -8.83 -6.44
C ILE A 15 19.65 -9.06 -6.34
N ASP A 16 20.02 -10.25 -5.89
CA ASP A 16 21.37 -10.81 -5.74
C ASP A 16 21.20 -12.33 -5.66
N ASN A 17 22.00 -13.11 -6.39
CA ASN A 17 21.92 -14.59 -6.36
C ASN A 17 23.16 -15.29 -5.81
N ASP A 18 24.22 -14.55 -5.51
CA ASP A 18 25.52 -15.10 -5.12
C ASP A 18 26.07 -14.52 -3.81
N ASN A 19 25.27 -13.72 -3.11
CA ASN A 19 25.61 -13.07 -1.85
C ASN A 19 26.85 -12.18 -2.02
N PHE A 20 26.78 -11.26 -2.98
CA PHE A 20 27.81 -10.27 -3.32
C PHE A 20 29.15 -10.91 -3.73
N GLY A 21 29.10 -12.07 -4.41
CA GLY A 21 30.27 -12.87 -4.77
C GLY A 21 30.99 -12.36 -6.01
N GLU A 22 30.22 -12.01 -7.04
CA GLU A 22 30.62 -11.40 -8.30
C GLU A 22 29.82 -10.12 -8.51
N PHE A 23 30.42 -9.14 -9.19
CA PHE A 23 29.72 -7.92 -9.57
C PHE A 23 29.11 -8.12 -10.97
N ASP A 24 27.84 -8.52 -11.04
CA ASP A 24 27.09 -8.80 -12.26
C ASP A 24 25.87 -7.87 -12.42
N PRO A 25 26.09 -6.65 -12.91
CA PRO A 25 25.04 -5.65 -13.04
C PRO A 25 24.10 -5.89 -14.25
N ASP A 26 24.23 -7.01 -14.97
CA ASP A 26 23.31 -7.45 -16.01
C ASP A 26 22.33 -8.54 -15.51
N GLU A 27 22.67 -9.25 -14.41
CA GLU A 27 21.82 -10.23 -13.75
C GLU A 27 21.20 -9.70 -12.45
N ASP A 28 21.98 -8.98 -11.65
CA ASP A 28 21.60 -8.59 -10.28
C ASP A 28 21.20 -7.11 -10.21
N GLY A 29 19.99 -6.87 -9.69
CA GLY A 29 19.43 -5.52 -9.56
C GLY A 29 20.22 -4.64 -8.60
N LEU A 30 20.81 -5.23 -7.56
CA LEU A 30 21.64 -4.50 -6.62
C LEU A 30 22.91 -3.97 -7.31
N ASP A 31 23.64 -4.84 -7.99
CA ASP A 31 24.84 -4.49 -8.75
C ASP A 31 24.52 -3.52 -9.89
N PHE A 32 23.35 -3.66 -10.52
CA PHE A 32 22.89 -2.72 -11.54
C PHE A 32 22.88 -1.29 -11.00
N PHE A 33 22.24 -1.05 -9.86
CA PHE A 33 22.18 0.31 -9.28
C PHE A 33 23.49 0.73 -8.63
N GLU A 34 24.24 -0.20 -8.03
CA GLU A 34 25.60 0.08 -7.52
C GLU A 34 26.51 0.57 -8.66
N SER A 35 26.42 -0.03 -9.85
CA SER A 35 27.19 0.38 -11.04
C SER A 35 26.90 1.83 -11.48
N LEU A 36 25.79 2.40 -11.01
CA LEU A 36 25.32 3.74 -11.33
C LEU A 36 25.39 4.71 -10.15
N GLU A 37 25.77 4.26 -8.97
CA GLU A 37 25.79 5.10 -7.77
C GLU A 37 26.65 6.36 -7.98
N GLY A 38 26.10 7.52 -7.65
CA GLY A 38 26.73 8.82 -7.86
C GLY A 38 26.70 9.32 -9.31
N MET A 39 26.17 8.56 -10.27
CA MET A 39 26.09 8.98 -11.67
C MET A 39 24.82 9.78 -11.96
N LEU A 40 24.92 10.72 -12.91
CA LEU A 40 23.77 11.42 -13.48
C LEU A 40 23.08 10.53 -14.52
N VAL A 41 21.85 10.13 -14.22
CA VAL A 41 21.02 9.26 -15.03
C VAL A 41 19.71 9.93 -15.44
N THR A 42 19.07 9.40 -16.47
CA THR A 42 17.72 9.77 -16.91
C THR A 42 16.86 8.52 -16.88
N LEU A 43 15.84 8.49 -16.03
CA LEU A 43 14.78 7.50 -16.05
C LEU A 43 13.82 7.83 -17.19
N GLU A 44 13.71 6.95 -18.17
CA GLU A 44 12.86 7.19 -19.34
C GLU A 44 11.41 6.79 -19.08
N SER A 45 10.48 7.70 -19.37
CA SER A 45 9.03 7.50 -19.22
C SER A 45 8.62 6.71 -17.97
N PRO A 46 8.95 7.16 -16.75
CA PRO A 46 8.65 6.40 -15.55
C PRO A 46 7.15 6.22 -15.32
N PHE A 47 6.77 5.05 -14.83
CA PHE A 47 5.41 4.66 -14.50
C PHE A 47 5.29 4.45 -12.99
N VAL A 48 4.34 5.13 -12.36
CA VAL A 48 4.16 5.10 -10.90
C VAL A 48 3.46 3.82 -10.48
N ILE A 49 4.08 3.08 -9.55
CA ILE A 49 3.61 1.76 -9.10
C ILE A 49 2.99 1.74 -7.71
N CYS A 50 3.13 2.82 -6.93
CA CYS A 50 2.47 3.03 -5.64
C CYS A 50 2.13 4.51 -5.43
N PRO A 51 1.17 4.85 -4.55
CA PRO A 51 0.97 6.24 -4.16
C PRO A 51 2.24 6.83 -3.51
N SER A 52 2.50 8.12 -3.73
CA SER A 52 3.58 8.83 -3.06
C SER A 52 3.34 8.85 -1.55
N ASN A 53 4.37 8.61 -0.75
CA ASN A 53 4.23 8.60 0.71
C ASN A 53 4.27 10.02 1.32
N ALA A 54 4.19 10.12 2.64
CA ALA A 54 4.20 11.39 3.38
C ALA A 54 5.49 12.22 3.20
N ARG A 55 6.58 11.61 2.71
CA ARG A 55 7.84 12.28 2.38
C ARG A 55 7.90 12.76 0.93
N GLY A 56 6.88 12.44 0.13
CA GLY A 56 6.85 12.73 -1.30
C GLY A 56 7.73 11.80 -2.14
N GLU A 57 8.16 10.67 -1.59
CA GLU A 57 8.92 9.65 -2.32
C GLU A 57 8.00 8.98 -3.35
N ILE A 58 8.50 8.79 -4.57
CA ILE A 58 7.74 8.23 -5.69
C ILE A 58 8.42 6.95 -6.14
N TYR A 59 7.69 5.84 -6.20
CA TYR A 59 8.25 4.57 -6.67
C TYR A 59 7.79 4.28 -8.09
N VAL A 60 8.74 3.94 -8.95
CA VAL A 60 8.49 3.78 -10.38
C VAL A 60 9.18 2.57 -10.97
N VAL A 61 8.71 2.18 -12.14
CA VAL A 61 9.45 1.41 -13.13
C VAL A 61 9.61 2.25 -14.39
N VAL A 62 10.66 2.00 -15.18
CA VAL A 62 10.94 2.77 -16.40
C VAL A 62 10.15 2.26 -17.61
N ASN A 63 10.17 3.03 -18.72
CA ASN A 63 9.55 2.70 -20.00
C ASN A 63 8.05 2.40 -19.93
N GLY A 64 7.29 3.09 -19.09
CA GLY A 64 5.86 2.78 -18.93
C GLY A 64 5.61 1.39 -18.34
N GLY A 65 6.62 0.77 -17.70
CA GLY A 65 6.59 -0.62 -17.24
C GLY A 65 7.04 -1.67 -18.28
N GLY A 66 7.50 -1.26 -19.46
CA GLY A 66 7.86 -2.16 -20.56
C GLY A 66 9.06 -3.10 -20.32
N GLY A 67 9.75 -3.00 -19.19
CA GLY A 67 10.82 -3.90 -18.76
C GLY A 67 10.58 -4.55 -17.39
N ALA A 68 9.45 -4.27 -16.75
CA ALA A 68 9.11 -4.80 -15.43
C ALA A 68 8.39 -6.14 -15.54
N THR A 69 8.55 -7.01 -14.54
CA THR A 69 7.76 -8.24 -14.40
C THR A 69 6.76 -8.10 -13.26
N GLY A 70 5.70 -8.92 -13.25
CA GLY A 70 4.70 -8.86 -12.18
C GLY A 70 3.77 -7.63 -12.19
N MET A 71 3.79 -6.78 -13.22
CA MET A 71 2.84 -5.66 -13.35
C MET A 71 1.38 -6.14 -13.32
N SER A 72 0.59 -5.55 -12.41
CA SER A 72 -0.83 -5.82 -12.26
C SER A 72 -1.64 -5.06 -13.32
N ARG A 73 -2.89 -5.49 -13.55
CA ARG A 73 -3.82 -4.76 -14.42
C ARG A 73 -4.09 -3.32 -13.93
N ARG A 74 -3.86 -3.05 -12.65
CA ARG A 74 -4.04 -1.75 -12.02
C ARG A 74 -2.75 -0.95 -11.91
N GLY A 75 -1.65 -1.40 -12.52
CA GLY A 75 -0.40 -0.65 -12.56
C GLY A 75 0.47 -0.79 -11.30
N THR A 76 0.09 -1.61 -10.33
CA THR A 76 0.98 -1.99 -9.23
C THR A 76 1.98 -3.05 -9.67
N LEU A 77 3.05 -3.23 -8.91
CA LEU A 77 4.08 -4.24 -9.17
C LEU A 77 3.98 -5.36 -8.13
N ASN A 78 3.58 -6.56 -8.56
CA ASN A 78 3.29 -7.68 -7.65
C ASN A 78 4.56 -8.50 -7.37
N ILE A 79 4.85 -8.69 -6.09
CA ILE A 79 5.86 -9.63 -5.61
C ILE A 79 5.47 -11.09 -5.93
N SER A 80 6.48 -11.94 -6.16
CA SER A 80 6.32 -13.39 -6.27
C SER A 80 7.52 -14.12 -5.64
N PRO A 81 7.43 -15.44 -5.36
CA PRO A 81 8.55 -16.18 -4.77
C PRO A 81 9.86 -16.16 -5.57
N ALA A 82 9.81 -15.79 -6.85
CA ALA A 82 10.97 -15.71 -7.74
C ALA A 82 11.21 -14.29 -8.27
N ASP A 83 10.49 -13.29 -7.75
CA ASP A 83 10.56 -11.91 -8.21
C ASP A 83 10.20 -10.96 -7.06
N TYR A 84 11.21 -10.30 -6.53
CA TYR A 84 11.09 -9.30 -5.47
C TYR A 84 11.20 -7.87 -6.01
N ASN A 85 10.96 -7.70 -7.32
CA ASN A 85 10.89 -6.43 -8.03
C ASN A 85 12.17 -5.58 -7.97
N PRO A 86 13.36 -6.12 -8.30
CA PRO A 86 14.61 -5.37 -8.30
C PRO A 86 14.63 -4.20 -9.30
N GLU A 87 13.75 -4.17 -10.29
CA GLU A 87 13.68 -3.11 -11.30
C GLU A 87 13.06 -1.80 -10.80
N ARG A 88 12.41 -1.82 -9.63
CA ARG A 88 11.77 -0.63 -9.06
C ARG A 88 12.84 0.34 -8.57
N ILE A 89 12.59 1.63 -8.74
CA ILE A 89 13.48 2.67 -8.24
C ILE A 89 12.67 3.77 -7.56
N GLN A 90 13.17 4.28 -6.43
CA GLN A 90 12.63 5.46 -5.79
C GLN A 90 13.09 6.73 -6.52
N ILE A 91 12.21 7.70 -6.67
CA ILE A 91 12.55 9.06 -7.04
C ILE A 91 12.32 9.93 -5.81
N GLN A 92 13.36 10.67 -5.45
CA GLN A 92 13.30 11.71 -4.44
C GLN A 92 13.37 13.06 -5.16
N GLU A 93 12.28 13.82 -5.12
CA GLU A 93 12.32 15.21 -5.55
C GLU A 93 13.18 16.01 -4.56
N LYS A 94 14.06 16.88 -5.09
CA LYS A 94 14.82 17.82 -4.29
C LYS A 94 13.89 18.91 -3.75
N HIS A 95 13.05 18.54 -2.79
CA HIS A 95 12.39 19.51 -1.94
C HIS A 95 13.45 20.11 -1.02
N ASP A 96 13.41 21.43 -0.87
CA ASP A 96 14.05 22.11 0.25
C ASP A 96 13.66 21.29 1.50
N LEU A 97 14.60 20.65 2.20
CA LEU A 97 14.31 19.74 3.33
C LEU A 97 13.50 20.42 4.46
N ALA A 98 13.25 21.72 4.33
CA ALA A 98 12.43 22.57 5.20
C ALA A 98 10.98 22.80 4.70
N ALA A 99 10.66 22.50 3.45
CA ALA A 99 9.33 22.64 2.87
C ALA A 99 8.86 21.26 2.39
N GLY A 100 8.05 20.59 3.22
CA GLY A 100 7.46 19.28 2.94
C GLY A 100 6.77 19.19 1.57
N PRO A 101 6.41 17.97 1.12
CA PRO A 101 5.94 17.74 -0.24
C PRO A 101 4.82 18.69 -0.60
N ALA A 102 4.96 19.34 -1.77
CA ALA A 102 4.04 20.36 -2.23
C ALA A 102 2.70 19.72 -2.64
N GLY A 103 1.89 19.26 -1.69
CA GLY A 103 0.44 19.00 -1.82
C GLY A 103 -0.04 18.21 -3.04
N ARG A 104 0.86 17.47 -3.71
CA ARG A 104 0.61 16.82 -4.99
C ARG A 104 0.67 15.32 -4.77
N ALA A 105 -0.49 14.73 -4.57
CA ALA A 105 -0.62 13.28 -4.54
C ALA A 105 -0.29 12.74 -5.93
N ILE A 106 0.73 11.87 -6.00
CA ILE A 106 1.01 11.06 -7.18
C ILE A 106 0.49 9.67 -6.86
N ASN A 107 -0.33 9.11 -7.75
CA ASN A 107 -1.01 7.85 -7.52
C ASN A 107 -0.53 6.77 -8.49
N VAL A 108 -0.86 5.52 -8.16
CA VAL A 108 -0.62 4.38 -9.07
C VAL A 108 -1.19 4.68 -10.45
N GLY A 109 -0.41 4.35 -11.47
CA GLY A 109 -0.81 4.53 -12.87
C GLY A 109 -0.50 5.91 -13.45
N ASP A 110 -0.14 6.89 -12.62
CA ASP A 110 0.36 8.17 -13.10
C ASP A 110 1.62 7.97 -13.94
N GLN A 111 1.72 8.73 -15.03
CA GLN A 111 2.88 8.73 -15.92
C GLN A 111 3.75 9.95 -15.63
N LEU A 112 5.05 9.73 -15.53
CA LEU A 112 6.00 10.81 -15.38
C LEU A 112 6.64 11.13 -16.74
N GLY A 113 6.98 12.39 -16.96
CA GLY A 113 7.99 12.75 -17.97
C GLY A 113 9.35 12.17 -17.57
N ASP A 114 10.32 12.17 -18.49
CA ASP A 114 11.67 11.69 -18.19
C ASP A 114 12.25 12.41 -16.96
N VAL A 115 12.80 11.64 -16.02
CA VAL A 115 13.35 12.17 -14.77
C VAL A 115 14.86 12.05 -14.80
N THR A 116 15.56 13.19 -14.80
CA THR A 116 17.03 13.23 -14.74
C THR A 116 17.48 13.57 -13.32
N GLY A 117 18.41 12.78 -12.79
CA GLY A 117 18.87 12.90 -11.40
C GLY A 117 20.13 12.12 -11.13
N VAL A 118 20.64 12.24 -9.90
CA VAL A 118 21.83 11.49 -9.45
C VAL A 118 21.36 10.25 -8.71
N VAL A 119 21.92 9.09 -9.05
CA VAL A 119 21.66 7.85 -8.29
C VAL A 119 22.34 7.97 -6.92
N HIS A 120 21.59 7.65 -5.87
CA HIS A 120 22.03 7.71 -4.48
C HIS A 120 21.56 6.45 -3.75
N TYR A 121 22.17 6.17 -2.59
CA TYR A 121 21.77 5.09 -1.71
C TYR A 121 21.54 5.64 -0.29
N ASP A 122 20.30 5.52 0.20
CA ASP A 122 19.94 5.81 1.60
C ASP A 122 19.01 4.71 2.13
N GLY A 123 19.61 3.58 2.51
CA GLY A 123 18.89 2.36 2.88
C GLY A 123 18.26 1.62 1.69
N MET A 124 18.01 2.31 0.58
CA MET A 124 17.67 1.78 -0.72
C MET A 124 18.18 2.69 -1.84
N TYR A 125 18.32 2.16 -3.05
CA TYR A 125 18.68 2.97 -4.21
C TYR A 125 17.56 3.92 -4.59
N GLU A 126 17.94 5.14 -4.94
CA GLU A 126 17.03 6.20 -5.36
C GLU A 126 17.66 7.09 -6.43
N VAL A 127 16.83 7.87 -7.13
CA VAL A 127 17.25 8.95 -8.01
C VAL A 127 16.84 10.27 -7.40
N LEU A 128 17.85 11.08 -7.02
CA LEU A 128 17.66 12.46 -6.59
C LEU A 128 17.37 13.32 -7.81
N ALA A 129 16.09 13.64 -8.05
CA ALA A 129 15.66 14.40 -9.21
C ALA A 129 16.30 15.80 -9.21
N GLY A 130 16.93 16.17 -10.32
CA GLY A 130 17.59 17.47 -10.47
C GLY A 130 16.61 18.62 -10.71
N GLU A 131 15.42 18.32 -11.21
CA GLU A 131 14.35 19.25 -11.54
C GLU A 131 13.00 18.68 -11.06
N PRO A 132 11.96 19.52 -10.91
CA PRO A 132 10.62 19.05 -10.54
C PRO A 132 10.06 18.01 -11.51
N VAL A 133 9.45 16.96 -10.96
CA VAL A 133 8.89 15.85 -11.73
C VAL A 133 7.56 16.28 -12.37
N ILE A 134 7.47 16.13 -13.69
CA ILE A 134 6.23 16.39 -14.44
C ILE A 134 5.38 15.13 -14.42
N THR A 135 4.13 15.25 -13.96
CA THR A 135 3.19 14.11 -13.88
C THR A 135 1.95 14.33 -14.73
N THR A 136 1.53 13.25 -15.40
CA THR A 136 0.27 13.13 -16.11
C THR A 136 -0.61 12.09 -15.40
N PRO A 137 -1.85 12.43 -15.00
CA PRO A 137 -2.73 11.49 -14.32
C PRO A 137 -3.00 10.22 -15.13
N GLY A 138 -2.91 9.06 -14.48
CA GLY A 138 -3.17 7.75 -15.08
C GLY A 138 -4.66 7.45 -15.31
N GLY A 139 -5.54 8.16 -14.57
CA GLY A 139 -6.99 7.98 -14.67
C GLY A 139 -7.49 6.65 -14.10
N ILE A 140 -6.77 6.05 -13.17
CA ILE A 140 -7.24 4.85 -12.46
C ILE A 140 -8.33 5.28 -11.49
N GLU A 141 -9.52 4.72 -11.69
CA GLU A 141 -10.67 4.93 -10.82
C GLU A 141 -10.92 3.68 -9.95
N ALA A 142 -11.63 3.88 -8.84
CA ALA A 142 -12.12 2.78 -8.02
C ALA A 142 -13.07 1.90 -8.85
N GLU A 143 -12.95 0.56 -8.76
CA GLU A 143 -13.86 -0.32 -9.50
C GLU A 143 -15.25 -0.31 -8.87
N THR A 144 -16.27 -0.43 -9.70
CA THR A 144 -17.65 -0.68 -9.26
C THR A 144 -18.10 -2.02 -9.81
N THR A 145 -18.70 -2.85 -8.96
CA THR A 145 -19.23 -4.14 -9.39
C THR A 145 -20.38 -3.97 -10.37
N ASN A 146 -20.45 -4.85 -11.36
CA ASN A 146 -21.60 -4.96 -12.25
C ASN A 146 -22.69 -5.90 -11.70
N LEU A 147 -22.46 -6.53 -10.54
CA LEU A 147 -23.47 -7.35 -9.87
C LEU A 147 -24.60 -6.44 -9.35
N LEU A 148 -25.84 -6.82 -9.67
CA LEU A 148 -27.04 -6.15 -9.21
C LEU A 148 -27.75 -7.03 -8.17
N PRO A 149 -28.56 -6.47 -7.26
CA PRO A 149 -29.41 -7.26 -6.36
C PRO A 149 -30.40 -8.12 -7.15
N PHE A 150 -30.56 -9.39 -6.75
CA PHE A 150 -31.57 -10.30 -7.31
C PHE A 150 -32.25 -11.09 -6.17
N PRO A 151 -33.58 -11.32 -6.22
CA PRO A 151 -34.31 -11.97 -5.12
C PRO A 151 -33.88 -13.41 -4.80
N ASP A 152 -33.26 -14.09 -5.76
CA ASP A 152 -32.93 -15.53 -5.70
C ASP A 152 -31.43 -15.81 -5.77
N ARG A 153 -30.58 -14.80 -5.53
CA ARG A 153 -29.12 -14.94 -5.57
C ARG A 153 -28.48 -14.24 -4.37
N LEU A 154 -27.38 -14.80 -3.90
CA LEU A 154 -26.54 -14.23 -2.84
C LEU A 154 -25.32 -13.55 -3.46
N ARG A 155 -25.06 -12.29 -3.09
CA ARG A 155 -23.83 -11.57 -3.42
C ARG A 155 -22.91 -11.59 -2.22
N VAL A 156 -21.71 -12.11 -2.44
CA VAL A 156 -20.67 -12.21 -1.42
C VAL A 156 -19.48 -11.38 -1.85
N ALA A 157 -18.95 -10.55 -0.97
CA ALA A 157 -17.69 -9.83 -1.14
C ALA A 157 -16.66 -10.32 -0.13
N SER A 158 -15.39 -10.31 -0.50
CA SER A 158 -14.26 -10.34 0.42
C SER A 158 -13.58 -8.97 0.34
N TYR A 159 -13.27 -8.36 1.48
CA TYR A 159 -12.77 -6.99 1.52
C TYR A 159 -11.83 -6.79 2.72
N SER A 160 -10.56 -6.50 2.44
CA SER A 160 -9.62 -6.11 3.48
C SER A 160 -9.81 -4.64 3.84
N VAL A 161 -9.83 -4.35 5.14
CA VAL A 161 -9.87 -2.99 5.67
C VAL A 161 -8.52 -2.51 6.21
N GLU A 162 -7.51 -3.38 6.20
CA GLU A 162 -6.08 -3.11 6.49
C GLU A 162 -5.76 -2.59 7.91
N GLY A 163 -6.34 -3.20 8.95
CA GLY A 163 -6.08 -2.82 10.34
C GLY A 163 -7.00 -1.70 10.81
N LEU A 164 -8.31 -1.87 10.66
CA LEU A 164 -9.30 -0.84 10.97
C LEU A 164 -9.72 -0.89 12.45
N ASP A 165 -9.63 0.22 13.16
CA ASP A 165 -10.09 0.36 14.55
C ASP A 165 -10.60 1.79 14.88
N PRO A 166 -11.37 2.00 15.97
CA PRO A 166 -11.98 3.30 16.27
C PRO A 166 -11.14 4.18 17.22
N VAL A 167 -9.92 3.79 17.58
CA VAL A 167 -9.08 4.43 18.57
C VAL A 167 -7.98 5.24 17.88
N VAL A 168 -7.41 6.19 18.63
CA VAL A 168 -6.13 6.82 18.28
C VAL A 168 -5.17 6.33 19.34
N GLU A 169 -4.25 5.44 18.98
CA GLU A 169 -3.47 4.70 19.97
C GLU A 169 -2.51 5.60 20.74
N ASP A 170 -2.31 5.27 22.02
CA ASP A 170 -1.19 5.78 22.78
C ASP A 170 0.10 5.07 22.35
N SER A 171 1.03 5.82 21.76
CA SER A 171 2.39 5.33 21.43
C SER A 171 3.16 4.70 22.60
N GLY A 172 2.78 4.96 23.85
CA GLY A 172 3.34 4.29 25.03
C GLY A 172 2.75 2.92 25.34
N LEU A 173 1.65 2.56 24.67
CA LEU A 173 0.93 1.30 24.82
C LEU A 173 1.05 0.40 23.58
N THR A 174 1.60 0.88 22.46
CA THR A 174 1.89 0.05 21.28
C THR A 174 3.25 -0.65 21.42
N ASP A 175 3.46 -1.77 20.70
CA ASP A 175 4.72 -2.53 20.77
C ASP A 175 5.94 -1.67 20.35
N PRO A 176 6.88 -1.38 21.26
CA PRO A 176 8.06 -0.60 20.94
C PRO A 176 9.11 -1.39 20.14
N THR A 177 8.97 -2.72 20.01
CA THR A 177 9.99 -3.61 19.43
C THR A 177 9.85 -3.82 17.93
N GLY A 178 8.68 -3.53 17.35
CA GLY A 178 8.38 -3.67 15.91
C GLY A 178 9.01 -2.60 15.01
N GLY A 179 10.26 -2.17 15.24
CA GLY A 179 11.05 -1.32 14.32
C GLY A 179 10.50 0.06 13.90
N ASN A 180 9.25 0.36 14.25
CA ASN A 180 8.44 1.44 13.71
C ASN A 180 7.31 1.75 14.70
N SER A 181 7.64 2.07 15.96
CA SER A 181 6.67 2.24 17.07
C SER A 181 5.60 3.33 16.82
N GLY A 182 5.80 4.20 15.81
CA GLY A 182 4.78 5.17 15.36
C GLY A 182 3.92 4.70 14.19
N ALA A 183 4.19 3.53 13.60
CA ALA A 183 3.40 2.98 12.49
C ALA A 183 2.10 2.29 12.98
N ASN A 184 2.05 1.93 14.26
CA ASN A 184 0.87 1.33 14.92
C ASN A 184 0.02 2.40 15.63
N VAL A 185 0.27 3.67 15.36
CA VAL A 185 -0.52 4.78 15.88
C VAL A 185 -1.17 5.44 14.70
N ASP A 186 -2.48 5.25 14.56
CA ASP A 186 -3.25 5.88 13.52
C ASP A 186 -4.49 6.59 14.09
N ASP A 187 -5.29 7.16 13.19
CA ASP A 187 -6.55 7.84 13.55
C ASP A 187 -7.55 7.53 12.43
N ASP A 188 -7.96 6.28 12.34
CA ASP A 188 -8.86 5.80 11.29
C ASP A 188 -10.21 6.52 11.24
N ILE A 189 -10.69 7.03 12.38
CA ILE A 189 -11.87 7.89 12.43
C ILE A 189 -11.56 9.28 11.88
N GLY A 190 -10.53 9.95 12.38
CA GLY A 190 -10.19 11.33 12.02
C GLY A 190 -9.65 11.47 10.60
N THR A 191 -9.02 10.43 10.06
CA THR A 191 -8.61 10.33 8.65
C THR A 191 -9.79 10.02 7.72
N GLY A 192 -10.95 9.62 8.25
CA GLY A 192 -12.17 9.33 7.49
C GLY A 192 -12.19 7.94 6.85
N ARG A 193 -11.34 7.01 7.30
CA ARG A 193 -11.20 5.67 6.71
C ARG A 193 -12.48 4.85 6.82
N PHE A 194 -13.18 4.90 7.96
CA PHE A 194 -14.49 4.26 8.11
C PHE A 194 -15.51 4.73 7.09
N ASP A 195 -15.59 6.05 6.86
CA ASP A 195 -16.55 6.62 5.92
C ASP A 195 -16.15 6.23 4.48
N LEU A 196 -14.86 6.24 4.13
CA LEU A 196 -14.38 5.79 2.83
C LEU A 196 -14.71 4.31 2.55
N ILE A 197 -14.46 3.42 3.52
CA ILE A 197 -14.80 2.00 3.41
C ILE A 197 -16.32 1.81 3.29
N ALA A 198 -17.11 2.57 4.05
CA ALA A 198 -18.56 2.54 3.94
C ALA A 198 -19.05 2.94 2.54
N GLU A 199 -18.49 4.00 1.96
CA GLU A 199 -18.78 4.43 0.58
C GLU A 199 -18.42 3.32 -0.43
N HIS A 200 -17.28 2.65 -0.27
CA HIS A 200 -16.91 1.50 -1.10
C HIS A 200 -17.93 0.35 -0.97
N ILE A 201 -18.33 -0.01 0.25
CA ILE A 201 -19.30 -1.08 0.48
C ILE A 201 -20.66 -0.74 -0.14
N VAL A 202 -21.12 0.51 0.00
CA VAL A 202 -22.44 0.93 -0.47
C VAL A 202 -22.47 1.15 -1.98
N HIS A 203 -21.49 1.86 -2.54
CA HIS A 203 -21.53 2.33 -3.91
C HIS A 203 -20.70 1.46 -4.87
N ASN A 204 -19.48 1.08 -4.48
CA ASN A 204 -18.59 0.29 -5.32
C ASN A 204 -18.97 -1.20 -5.31
N LEU A 205 -19.25 -1.77 -4.14
CA LEU A 205 -19.68 -3.17 -3.97
C LEU A 205 -21.20 -3.32 -4.06
N ARG A 206 -21.96 -2.22 -4.10
CA ARG A 206 -23.42 -2.18 -4.22
C ARG A 206 -24.17 -2.91 -3.11
N SER A 207 -23.69 -2.76 -1.87
CA SER A 207 -24.27 -3.40 -0.67
C SER A 207 -24.52 -4.90 -0.87
N PRO A 208 -23.45 -5.71 -0.93
CA PRO A 208 -23.57 -7.17 -1.05
C PRO A 208 -24.37 -7.75 0.11
N ASP A 209 -24.85 -8.98 -0.04
CA ASP A 209 -25.69 -9.62 0.97
C ASP A 209 -24.84 -10.19 2.12
N LEU A 210 -23.57 -10.51 1.82
CA LEU A 210 -22.55 -11.00 2.76
C LEU A 210 -21.20 -10.35 2.44
N ILE A 211 -20.46 -9.94 3.47
CA ILE A 211 -19.09 -9.43 3.36
C ILE A 211 -18.22 -10.25 4.31
N ALA A 212 -17.16 -10.85 3.80
CA ALA A 212 -16.04 -11.34 4.60
C ALA A 212 -15.00 -10.20 4.70
N LEU A 213 -14.73 -9.73 5.90
CA LEU A 213 -13.79 -8.67 6.20
C LEU A 213 -12.49 -9.26 6.74
N GLN A 214 -11.38 -8.72 6.27
CA GLN A 214 -10.04 -9.00 6.80
C GLN A 214 -9.41 -7.74 7.37
N GLY A 215 -8.55 -7.90 8.38
CA GLY A 215 -7.83 -6.79 9.00
C GLY A 215 -8.72 -5.87 9.83
N ILE A 216 -9.78 -6.40 10.44
CA ILE A 216 -10.49 -5.69 11.50
C ILE A 216 -9.63 -5.83 12.77
N GLN A 217 -9.41 -4.74 13.49
CA GLN A 217 -8.72 -4.79 14.77
C GLN A 217 -9.69 -4.74 15.96
N ASP A 218 -9.14 -5.02 17.14
CA ASP A 218 -9.85 -4.96 18.40
C ASP A 218 -10.38 -3.56 18.73
N ASP A 219 -11.23 -3.49 19.75
CA ASP A 219 -11.88 -2.29 20.26
C ASP A 219 -10.93 -1.15 20.67
N ASP A 220 -9.64 -1.46 20.77
CA ASP A 220 -8.51 -0.66 21.22
C ASP A 220 -7.32 -0.67 20.24
N GLY A 221 -7.56 -1.12 18.99
CA GLY A 221 -6.57 -1.05 17.92
C GLY A 221 -5.31 -1.83 18.24
N ALA A 222 -4.16 -1.21 17.99
CA ALA A 222 -2.85 -1.82 18.25
C ALA A 222 -2.33 -1.66 19.70
N GLU A 223 -3.14 -1.13 20.63
CA GLU A 223 -2.72 -1.00 22.03
C GLU A 223 -2.56 -2.37 22.72
N ILE A 224 -1.46 -2.54 23.47
CA ILE A 224 -1.21 -3.76 24.26
C ILE A 224 -2.19 -3.81 25.43
N SER A 225 -3.21 -4.65 25.28
CA SER A 225 -4.26 -4.81 26.26
C SER A 225 -4.80 -6.25 26.30
N PRO A 226 -5.57 -6.65 27.32
CA PRO A 226 -6.25 -7.94 27.36
C PRO A 226 -7.49 -8.03 26.44
N SER A 227 -7.85 -6.95 25.75
CA SER A 227 -8.94 -6.91 24.77
C SER A 227 -8.62 -7.83 23.59
N VAL A 228 -9.66 -8.46 23.06
CA VAL A 228 -9.62 -9.43 21.94
C VAL A 228 -10.93 -9.40 21.15
N ARG A 229 -11.65 -8.28 21.25
CA ARG A 229 -12.97 -8.12 20.65
C ARG A 229 -12.97 -6.91 19.76
N ALA A 230 -13.54 -7.04 18.56
CA ALA A 230 -13.78 -5.95 17.63
C ALA A 230 -15.22 -5.37 17.71
N HIS A 231 -15.91 -5.51 18.84
CA HIS A 231 -17.33 -5.14 18.97
C HIS A 231 -17.62 -3.68 18.60
N LYS A 232 -16.87 -2.73 19.17
CA LYS A 232 -16.94 -1.29 18.90
C LYS A 232 -16.51 -1.01 17.47
N THR A 233 -15.41 -1.59 16.99
CA THR A 233 -14.92 -1.44 15.61
C THR A 233 -16.05 -1.77 14.62
N MET A 234 -16.69 -2.92 14.81
CA MET A 234 -17.80 -3.37 13.97
C MET A 234 -19.06 -2.51 14.12
N LEU A 235 -19.35 -1.95 15.30
CA LEU A 235 -20.45 -1.00 15.48
C LEU A 235 -20.20 0.33 14.78
N VAL A 236 -18.97 0.84 14.80
CA VAL A 236 -18.58 2.08 14.12
C VAL A 236 -18.68 1.89 12.61
N LEU A 237 -18.13 0.79 12.07
CA LEU A 237 -18.23 0.44 10.65
C LEU A 237 -19.69 0.25 10.21
N GLY A 238 -20.48 -0.53 10.96
CA GLY A 238 -21.92 -0.72 10.65
C GLY A 238 -22.70 0.59 10.65
N SER A 239 -22.37 1.51 11.56
CA SER A 239 -22.95 2.84 11.61
C SER A 239 -22.54 3.69 10.41
N ALA A 240 -21.27 3.65 9.99
CA ALA A 240 -20.77 4.34 8.80
C ALA A 240 -21.47 3.85 7.53
N ILE A 241 -21.60 2.53 7.36
CA ILE A 241 -22.33 1.93 6.23
C ILE A 241 -23.78 2.39 6.19
N PHE A 242 -24.46 2.42 7.33
CA PHE A 242 -25.84 2.91 7.39
C PHE A 242 -25.95 4.40 7.05
N ARG A 243 -25.01 5.24 7.52
CA ARG A 243 -24.96 6.68 7.17
C ARG A 243 -24.72 6.92 5.69
N ALA A 244 -23.89 6.10 5.05
CA ALA A 244 -23.66 6.12 3.60
C ALA A 244 -24.89 5.65 2.77
N GLY A 245 -25.96 5.19 3.42
CA GLY A 245 -27.20 4.75 2.77
C GLY A 245 -27.26 3.24 2.51
N GLY A 246 -26.34 2.47 3.09
CA GLY A 246 -26.36 1.01 3.07
C GLY A 246 -27.38 0.39 4.03
N PRO A 247 -27.54 -0.93 3.99
CA PRO A 247 -28.41 -1.64 4.91
C PRO A 247 -27.81 -1.73 6.32
N ALA A 248 -28.66 -2.02 7.30
CA ALA A 248 -28.23 -2.32 8.66
C ALA A 248 -27.70 -3.77 8.74
N TYR A 249 -26.41 -3.92 8.45
CA TYR A 249 -25.74 -5.20 8.57
C TYR A 249 -25.67 -5.69 10.03
N ARG A 250 -25.63 -7.01 10.18
CA ARG A 250 -25.24 -7.69 11.42
C ARG A 250 -23.87 -8.30 11.20
N TYR A 251 -23.09 -8.47 12.25
CA TYR A 251 -21.80 -9.13 12.14
C TYR A 251 -21.72 -10.36 13.05
N ILE A 252 -20.79 -11.23 12.68
CA ILE A 252 -20.34 -12.38 13.42
C ILE A 252 -18.81 -12.26 13.43
N SER A 253 -18.24 -12.31 14.62
CA SER A 253 -16.79 -12.26 14.84
C SER A 253 -16.33 -13.55 15.50
N ALA A 254 -15.09 -13.94 15.21
CA ALA A 254 -14.43 -15.09 15.78
C ALA A 254 -13.26 -14.66 16.69
N ASP A 255 -13.60 -14.06 17.83
CA ASP A 255 -12.63 -13.63 18.84
C ASP A 255 -11.64 -14.76 19.22
N PRO A 256 -10.32 -14.49 19.33
CA PRO A 256 -9.37 -15.47 19.80
C PRO A 256 -9.61 -15.83 21.28
N ALA A 257 -9.18 -17.03 21.69
CA ALA A 257 -9.40 -17.51 23.06
C ALA A 257 -8.57 -16.76 24.12
N THR A 258 -7.46 -16.14 23.72
CA THR A 258 -6.53 -15.38 24.56
C THR A 258 -5.85 -14.31 23.73
N ALA A 259 -5.55 -13.16 24.33
CA ALA A 259 -4.69 -12.15 23.71
C ALA A 259 -3.33 -12.77 23.38
N ALA A 260 -2.90 -12.67 22.12
CA ALA A 260 -1.53 -13.03 21.76
C ALA A 260 -0.59 -11.88 22.15
N THR A 261 0.67 -12.20 22.43
CA THR A 261 1.64 -11.16 22.75
C THR A 261 2.23 -10.50 21.51
N ILE A 262 2.21 -11.16 20.33
CA ILE A 262 2.75 -10.72 19.02
C ILE A 262 2.11 -11.61 17.90
N ASP A 263 1.64 -11.01 16.80
CA ASP A 263 1.15 -11.63 15.55
C ASP A 263 2.29 -11.95 14.56
N ASP A 264 1.93 -12.39 13.34
CA ASP A 264 2.83 -12.76 12.25
C ASP A 264 3.45 -11.57 11.48
N ASN A 265 3.04 -10.33 11.78
CA ASN A 265 3.60 -9.07 11.27
C ASN A 265 4.39 -8.28 12.33
N GLY A 266 4.46 -8.76 13.58
CA GLY A 266 5.20 -8.09 14.66
C GLY A 266 4.38 -7.04 15.41
N THR A 267 3.05 -7.15 15.41
CA THR A 267 2.09 -6.32 16.19
C THR A 267 1.24 -7.18 17.13
N PRO A 268 0.64 -6.67 18.22
CA PRO A 268 -0.25 -7.48 19.06
C PRO A 268 -1.58 -7.85 18.34
N ASP A 269 -1.94 -9.15 18.32
CA ASP A 269 -3.09 -9.82 17.64
C ASP A 269 -4.35 -9.98 18.56
N ASN A 270 -5.66 -10.01 18.18
CA ASN A 270 -6.41 -10.41 16.94
C ASN A 270 -7.95 -10.11 17.05
N PRO A 271 -8.75 -9.89 15.95
CA PRO A 271 -9.48 -10.98 15.24
C PRO A 271 -9.48 -10.89 13.69
N ASP A 272 -8.99 -11.95 13.01
CA ASP A 272 -8.46 -11.87 11.63
C ASP A 272 -9.49 -12.08 10.53
N ASP A 273 -10.70 -12.53 10.87
CA ASP A 273 -11.75 -12.79 9.88
C ASP A 273 -13.12 -12.53 10.50
N ASP A 274 -13.73 -11.42 10.09
CA ASP A 274 -15.08 -11.05 10.49
C ASP A 274 -16.06 -11.22 9.33
N VAL A 275 -17.28 -11.69 9.63
CA VAL A 275 -18.31 -11.89 8.62
C VAL A 275 -19.51 -11.00 8.92
N VAL A 276 -19.91 -10.22 7.92
CA VAL A 276 -21.00 -9.25 8.00
C VAL A 276 -22.13 -9.66 7.07
N VAL A 277 -23.34 -9.82 7.62
CA VAL A 277 -24.52 -10.36 6.95
C VAL A 277 -25.62 -9.29 6.88
N ASN A 278 -26.14 -9.04 5.68
CA ASN A 278 -27.34 -8.24 5.47
C ASN A 278 -28.58 -9.12 5.73
N PRO A 279 -29.48 -8.76 6.66
CA PRO A 279 -30.67 -9.55 6.95
C PRO A 279 -31.70 -9.64 5.82
#